data_AF-A0A3B0XTG0-F1
#
_entry.id   AF-A0A3B0XTG0-F1
#
_cell.length_a   1.000
_cell.length_b   1.000
_cell.length_c   1.000
_cell.angle_alpha   90.00
_cell.angle_beta   90.00
_cell.angle_gamma   90.00
#
_symmetry.space_group_name_H-M   'P 1'
#
loop_
_entity.id
_entity.type
_entity.pdbx_description
1 polymer ?
#
loop_
_entity_poly.entity_id
_entity_poly.type
_entity_poly.pdbx_seq_one_letter_code
_entity_poly.pdbx_strand_id
1 'polypeptide(L)'
;SWDGYDYDKMSGSREKDEVIGNAGTLLSDVIGEMATLCSDEDYKEELATITLISVSGKEDQDSMYVDFALDGTTMNMALNADAYGSWKNADLLKAVWD
;
A
#
# COMPACT_ATOMS: atom_id res chain seq x y z
N SER A 1 1.40 6.65 -11.39
CA SER A 1 0.55 7.07 -12.53
C SER A 1 -0.47 5.97 -12.77
N TRP A 2 -1.72 6.17 -12.37
CA TRP A 2 -2.79 5.16 -12.53
C TRP A 2 -3.29 5.07 -13.98
N ASP A 3 -2.97 6.07 -14.80
CA ASP A 3 -3.30 6.08 -16.23
C ASP A 3 -2.54 5.02 -17.04
N GLY A 4 -1.54 4.34 -16.44
CA GLY A 4 -0.84 3.21 -17.03
C GLY A 4 -1.47 1.84 -16.70
N TYR A 5 -2.56 1.79 -15.93
CA TYR A 5 -3.24 0.53 -15.65
C TYR A 5 -3.97 -0.03 -16.87
N ASP A 6 -3.85 -1.34 -17.06
CA ASP A 6 -4.61 -2.09 -18.05
C ASP A 6 -5.94 -2.52 -17.43
N TYR A 7 -6.90 -1.60 -17.40
CA TYR A 7 -8.22 -1.82 -16.78
C TYR A 7 -8.98 -3.02 -17.37
N ASP A 8 -8.67 -3.42 -18.61
CA ASP A 8 -9.28 -4.59 -19.26
C ASP A 8 -8.78 -5.91 -18.66
N LYS A 9 -7.64 -5.92 -17.95
CA LYS A 9 -7.11 -7.09 -17.24
C LYS A 9 -7.60 -7.23 -15.81
N MET A 10 -8.28 -6.21 -15.28
CA MET A 10 -8.80 -6.25 -13.92
C MET A 10 -9.95 -7.24 -13.81
N SER A 11 -10.00 -7.94 -12.67
CA SER A 11 -11.02 -8.95 -12.46
C SER A 11 -12.42 -8.32 -12.51
N GLY A 12 -13.32 -8.93 -13.30
CA GLY A 12 -14.74 -8.55 -13.32
C GLY A 12 -15.08 -7.23 -14.02
N SER A 13 -14.22 -6.70 -14.90
CA SER A 13 -14.51 -5.47 -15.68
C SER A 13 -14.80 -4.23 -14.80
N ARG A 14 -14.05 -4.11 -13.70
CA ARG A 14 -14.18 -2.99 -12.75
C ARG A 14 -13.92 -1.65 -13.43
N GLU A 15 -14.76 -0.66 -13.10
CA GLU A 15 -14.61 0.69 -13.64
C GLU A 15 -13.43 1.42 -12.99
N LYS A 16 -12.78 2.32 -13.73
CA LYS A 16 -11.63 3.12 -13.28
C LYS A 16 -11.88 3.82 -11.94
N ASP A 17 -13.08 4.36 -11.74
CA ASP A 17 -13.44 5.09 -10.52
C ASP A 17 -13.54 4.16 -9.30
N GLU A 18 -13.99 2.91 -9.48
CA GLU A 18 -14.01 1.91 -8.42
C GLU A 18 -12.58 1.54 -7.98
N VAL A 19 -11.66 1.39 -8.94
CA VAL A 19 -10.25 1.07 -8.68
C VAL A 19 -9.56 2.21 -7.93
N ILE A 20 -9.81 3.46 -8.33
CA ILE A 20 -9.29 4.65 -7.64
C ILE A 20 -9.87 4.74 -6.22
N GLY A 21 -11.17 4.47 -6.05
CA GLY A 21 -11.82 4.41 -4.75
C GLY A 21 -11.17 3.36 -3.83
N ASN A 22 -10.98 2.15 -4.33
CA ASN A 22 -10.34 1.06 -3.59
C ASN A 22 -8.89 1.40 -3.21
N ALA A 23 -8.12 2.02 -4.12
CA ALA A 23 -6.77 2.48 -3.83
C ALA A 23 -6.76 3.52 -2.71
N GLY A 24 -7.72 4.45 -2.71
CA GLY A 24 -7.89 5.43 -1.64
C GLY A 24 -8.22 4.80 -0.28
N THR A 25 -9.13 3.83 -0.25
CA THR A 25 -9.44 3.07 0.98
C THR A 25 -8.21 2.33 1.49
N LEU A 26 -7.49 1.63 0.61
CA LEU A 26 -6.31 0.87 0.96
C LEU A 26 -5.20 1.76 1.55
N LEU A 27 -4.97 2.93 0.97
CA LEU A 27 -4.04 3.92 1.50
C LEU A 27 -4.47 4.44 2.87
N SER A 28 -5.77 4.71 3.06
CA SER A 28 -6.29 5.15 4.35
C SER A 28 -6.05 4.10 5.45
N ASP A 29 -6.29 2.83 5.14
CA ASP A 29 -6.09 1.73 6.10
C ASP A 29 -4.62 1.59 6.47
N VAL A 30 -3.72 1.58 5.47
CA VAL A 30 -2.26 1.52 5.68
C VAL A 30 -1.76 2.68 6.54
N ILE A 31 -2.18 3.92 6.25
CA ILE A 31 -1.78 5.09 7.03
C ILE A 31 -2.34 5.00 8.46
N GLY A 32 -3.55 4.49 8.64
CA GLY A 32 -4.13 4.27 9.98
C GLY A 32 -3.34 3.25 10.80
N GLU A 33 -2.85 2.19 10.16
CA GLU A 33 -1.98 1.21 10.80
C GLU A 33 -0.59 1.77 11.10
N MET A 34 0.01 2.53 10.17
CA MET A 34 1.27 3.24 10.45
C MET A 34 1.11 4.17 11.67
N ALA A 35 -0.01 4.90 11.77
CA ALA A 35 -0.29 5.74 12.94
C ALA A 35 -0.43 4.91 14.23
N THR A 36 -0.98 3.70 14.14
CA THR A 36 -1.06 2.78 15.27
C THR A 36 0.34 2.31 15.68
N LEU A 37 1.19 1.93 14.72
CA LEU A 37 2.58 1.51 14.95
C LEU A 37 3.47 2.64 15.47
N CYS A 38 3.18 3.90 15.18
CA CYS A 38 3.87 5.04 15.80
C CYS A 38 3.67 5.11 17.32
N SER A 39 2.69 4.40 17.88
CA SER A 39 2.49 4.25 19.32
C SER A 39 3.21 3.02 19.91
N ASP A 40 3.80 2.18 19.07
CA ASP A 40 4.57 1.00 19.44
C ASP A 40 6.06 1.39 19.54
N GLU A 41 6.64 1.30 20.74
CA GLU A 41 8.03 1.75 20.99
C GLU A 41 9.05 0.95 20.17
N ASP A 42 8.74 -0.28 19.75
CA ASP A 42 9.62 -1.11 18.93
C ASP A 42 9.74 -0.58 17.47
N TYR A 43 8.73 0.16 16.98
CA TYR A 43 8.65 0.61 15.59
C TYR A 43 8.63 2.13 15.43
N LYS A 44 8.41 2.87 16.51
CA LYS A 44 8.26 4.33 16.52
C LYS A 44 9.50 5.07 16.00
N GLU A 45 10.70 4.66 16.41
CA GLU A 45 11.94 5.29 15.94
C GLU A 45 12.14 5.06 14.43
N GLU A 46 11.93 3.83 13.99
CA GLU A 46 12.03 3.44 12.59
C GLU A 46 11.03 4.19 11.70
N LEU A 47 9.76 4.24 12.10
CA LEU A 47 8.71 4.99 11.41
C LEU A 47 8.99 6.50 11.36
N ALA A 48 9.62 7.06 12.40
CA ALA A 48 9.99 8.47 12.44
C ALA A 48 11.10 8.83 11.43
N THR A 49 11.85 7.84 10.90
CA THR A 49 12.84 8.07 9.86
C THR A 49 12.22 8.29 8.48
N ILE A 50 10.96 7.89 8.28
CA ILE A 50 10.27 8.00 6.99
C ILE A 50 9.96 9.48 6.72
N THR A 51 10.59 10.04 5.70
CA THR A 51 10.37 11.42 5.25
C THR A 51 9.49 11.49 4.01
N LEU A 52 9.41 10.39 3.26
CA LEU A 52 8.68 10.31 2.01
C LEU A 52 7.91 9.00 1.94
N ILE A 53 6.66 9.10 1.50
CA ILE A 53 5.84 7.96 1.12
C ILE A 53 5.65 8.04 -0.40
N SER A 54 6.20 7.05 -1.11
CA SER A 54 6.08 6.90 -2.55
C SER A 54 5.03 5.84 -2.86
N VAL A 55 3.97 6.21 -3.58
CA VAL A 55 2.89 5.30 -3.93
C VAL A 55 2.90 5.04 -5.42
N SER A 56 2.91 3.76 -5.79
CA SER A 56 2.88 3.30 -7.16
C SER A 56 1.86 2.20 -7.36
N GLY A 57 1.47 1.99 -8.62
CA GLY A 57 0.75 0.80 -9.02
C GLY A 57 1.70 -0.36 -9.21
N LYS A 58 1.27 -1.57 -8.87
CA LYS A 58 2.01 -2.78 -9.18
C LYS A 58 1.91 -3.10 -10.68
N GLU A 59 3.05 -3.42 -11.30
CA GLU A 59 3.07 -3.84 -12.71
C GLU A 59 2.38 -5.20 -12.91
N ASP A 60 2.62 -6.14 -11.99
CA ASP A 60 1.91 -7.42 -11.94
C ASP A 60 0.55 -7.25 -11.26
N GLN A 61 -0.51 -7.36 -12.06
CA GLN A 61 -1.90 -7.14 -11.64
C GLN A 61 -2.63 -8.47 -11.39
N ASP A 62 -1.94 -9.61 -11.43
CA ASP A 62 -2.55 -10.94 -11.36
C ASP A 62 -3.06 -11.30 -9.94
N SER A 63 -2.67 -10.54 -8.92
CA SER A 63 -3.07 -10.80 -7.53
C SER A 63 -3.21 -9.53 -6.67
N MET A 64 -4.20 -9.55 -5.77
CA MET A 64 -4.45 -8.49 -4.79
C MET A 64 -3.27 -8.39 -3.82
N TYR A 65 -2.61 -7.23 -3.75
CA TYR A 65 -1.42 -7.11 -2.92
C TYR A 65 -1.08 -5.66 -2.60
N VAL A 66 -0.57 -5.43 -1.39
CA VAL A 66 0.21 -4.24 -1.03
C VAL A 66 1.60 -4.71 -0.69
N ASP A 67 2.59 -4.12 -1.36
CA ASP A 67 4.00 -4.32 -1.03
C ASP A 67 4.58 -3.09 -0.34
N PHE A 68 5.50 -3.33 0.57
CA PHE A 68 6.25 -2.29 1.28
C PHE A 68 7.74 -2.52 1.12
N ALA A 69 8.48 -1.46 0.78
CA ALA A 69 9.93 -1.49 0.76
C ALA A 69 10.49 -0.16 1.27
N LEU A 70 11.49 -0.23 2.15
CA LEU A 70 12.20 0.95 2.63
C LEU A 70 13.48 1.18 1.83
N ASP A 71 13.59 2.36 1.21
CA ASP A 71 14.82 2.83 0.56
C ASP A 71 15.30 4.11 1.25
N GLY A 72 16.27 3.96 2.15
CA GLY A 72 16.70 5.03 3.05
C GLY A 72 15.55 5.54 3.91
N THR A 73 15.10 6.77 3.66
CA THR A 73 13.97 7.41 4.37
C THR A 73 12.67 7.41 3.56
N THR A 74 12.63 6.66 2.45
CA THR A 74 11.45 6.56 1.56
C THR A 74 10.77 5.22 1.74
N MET A 75 9.50 5.25 2.18
CA MET A 75 8.62 4.08 2.17
C MET A 75 7.98 3.98 0.78
N ASN A 76 8.37 2.96 0.01
CA ASN A 76 7.79 2.64 -1.28
C ASN A 76 6.63 1.68 -1.08
N MET A 77 5.45 2.09 -1.54
CA MET A 77 4.23 1.29 -1.54
C MET A 77 3.85 0.94 -2.98
N ALA A 78 3.74 -0.36 -3.27
CA ALA A 78 3.21 -0.86 -4.53
C ALA A 78 1.84 -1.46 -4.30
N LEU A 79 0.82 -0.85 -4.90
CA LEU A 79 -0.58 -1.22 -4.69
C LEU A 79 -1.12 -1.98 -5.90
N ASN A 80 -1.88 -3.05 -5.67
CA ASN A 80 -2.86 -3.54 -6.63
C ASN A 80 -4.26 -3.45 -6.00
N ALA A 81 -5.09 -2.53 -6.54
CA ALA A 81 -6.38 -2.15 -5.97
C ALA A 81 -7.58 -2.96 -6.51
N ASP A 82 -7.30 -4.10 -7.15
CA ASP A 82 -8.32 -4.95 -7.78
C ASP A 82 -9.28 -5.62 -6.78
N ALA A 83 -9.05 -5.54 -5.45
CA ALA A 83 -10.16 -5.71 -4.50
C ALA A 83 -9.99 -5.04 -3.12
N TYR A 84 -11.15 -4.87 -2.48
CA TYR A 84 -11.36 -4.36 -1.12
C TYR A 84 -10.74 -5.29 -0.07
N GLY A 85 -9.75 -4.77 0.66
CA GLY A 85 -9.39 -5.25 1.99
C GLY A 85 -8.03 -5.94 2.05
N SER A 86 -7.18 -5.42 2.92
CA SER A 86 -6.04 -6.16 3.45
C SER A 86 -6.22 -6.33 4.95
N TRP A 87 -6.19 -7.57 5.39
CA TRP A 87 -6.27 -8.01 6.78
C TRP A 87 -4.87 -8.28 7.35
N LYS A 88 -3.81 -7.83 6.65
CA LYS A 88 -2.39 -8.15 6.95
C LYS A 88 -1.43 -6.97 6.76
N ASN A 89 -1.93 -5.75 6.53
CA ASN A 89 -1.06 -4.60 6.26
C ASN A 89 -0.08 -4.36 7.42
N ALA A 90 -0.50 -4.54 8.68
CA ALA A 90 0.36 -4.28 9.83
C ALA A 90 1.53 -5.27 9.91
N ASP A 91 1.29 -6.55 9.64
CA ASP A 91 2.34 -7.57 9.63
C ASP A 91 3.30 -7.36 8.45
N LEU A 92 2.78 -6.97 7.28
CA LEU A 92 3.60 -6.64 6.10
C LEU A 92 4.43 -5.36 6.32
N LEU A 93 3.86 -4.35 7.00
CA LEU A 93 4.58 -3.14 7.39
C LEU A 93 5.72 -3.47 8.34
N LYS A 94 5.46 -4.27 9.38
CA LYS A 94 6.49 -4.67 10.36
C LYS A 94 7.64 -5.44 9.70
N ALA A 95 7.34 -6.33 8.75
CA ALA A 95 8.31 -7.13 8.02
C ALA A 95 9.31 -6.30 7.19
N VAL A 96 9.09 -4.99 7.02
CA VAL A 96 10.07 -4.09 6.40
C VAL A 96 11.35 -3.94 7.25
N TRP A 97 11.26 -4.17 8.55
CA TRP A 97 12.35 -4.00 9.52
C TRP A 97 12.89 -5.32 10.11
N ASP A 98 12.39 -6.47 9.66
CA ASP A 98 12.87 -7.81 10.02
C ASP A 98 13.95 -8.32 9.05
#